data_AF-A0A109FD04-F1
#
_entry.id   AF-A0A109FD04-F1
#
_cell.length_a   1.000
_cell.length_b   1.000
_cell.length_c   1.000
_cell.angle_alpha   90.00
_cell.angle_beta   90.00
_cell.angle_gamma   90.00
#
_symmetry.space_group_name_H-M   'P 1'
#
loop_
_entity.id
_entity.type
_entity.pdbx_description
1 polymer ?
#
loop_
_entity_poly.entity_id
_entity_poly.type
_entity_poly.pdbx_seq_one_letter_code
_entity_poly.pdbx_strand_id
1 'polypeptide(L)'
;MGAGLDHCHIPGTGPVEAHLAATEVELGMGIHNESGMGKIPLPSSAELVEKMLNYIIDTTDTERSFLPYEHDGKDEVILLVNNLGGISELEL
;
A
#
# COMPACT_ATOMS: atom_id res chain seq x y z
N MET A 1 0.24 -3.13 -5.27
CA MET A 1 -0.32 -2.02 -4.47
C MET A 1 0.63 -1.71 -3.32
N GLY A 2 0.75 -0.45 -2.88
CA GLY A 2 1.56 -0.06 -1.72
C GLY A 2 0.74 0.69 -0.67
N ALA A 3 1.33 0.89 0.51
CA ALA A 3 0.80 1.75 1.57
C ALA A 3 1.95 2.49 2.24
N GLY A 4 1.76 3.78 2.53
CA GLY A 4 2.75 4.64 3.17
C GLY A 4 2.25 5.16 4.52
N LEU A 5 3.10 5.08 5.54
CA LEU A 5 2.83 5.69 6.86
C LEU A 5 3.30 7.15 6.93
N ASP A 6 4.20 7.56 6.02
CA ASP A 6 4.58 8.95 5.74
C ASP A 6 5.36 9.01 4.42
N HIS A 7 5.71 10.22 4.01
CA HIS A 7 6.61 10.47 2.88
C HIS A 7 8.06 10.06 3.16
N CYS A 8 8.76 9.66 2.10
CA CYS A 8 10.22 9.59 2.09
C CYS A 8 10.83 10.99 2.29
N HIS A 9 11.85 11.09 3.13
CA HIS A 9 12.66 12.29 3.27
C HIS A 9 13.80 12.30 2.24
N ILE A 10 13.77 13.27 1.32
CA ILE A 10 14.79 13.42 0.29
C ILE A 10 16.02 14.15 0.86
N PRO A 11 17.24 13.57 0.77
CA PRO A 11 18.45 14.23 1.26
C PRO A 11 18.65 15.63 0.68
N GLY A 12 19.01 16.59 1.54
CA GLY A 12 19.27 17.98 1.14
C GLY A 12 18.03 18.87 1.08
N THR A 13 16.84 18.35 1.42
CA THR A 13 15.63 19.14 1.62
C THR A 13 15.49 19.61 3.07
N GLY A 14 14.67 20.62 3.32
CA GLY A 14 14.40 21.13 4.67
C GLY A 14 13.67 20.09 5.54
N PRO A 15 13.41 20.40 6.82
CA PRO A 15 12.60 19.54 7.68
C PRO A 15 11.27 19.21 6.99
N VAL A 16 10.93 17.92 6.94
CA VAL A 16 9.65 17.47 6.38
C VAL A 16 8.57 17.74 7.42
N GLU A 17 7.57 18.55 7.04
CA GLU A 17 6.30 18.54 7.75
C GLU A 17 5.62 17.19 7.49
N ALA A 18 5.12 16.56 8.56
CA ALA A 18 4.48 15.26 8.46
C ALA A 18 3.33 15.32 7.43
N HIS A 19 3.38 14.45 6.42
CA HIS A 19 2.37 14.42 5.37
C HIS A 19 1.06 13.78 5.86
N LEU A 20 1.18 12.91 6.85
CA LEU A 20 0.12 12.13 7.45
C LEU A 20 0.11 12.35 8.96
N ALA A 21 -1.07 12.29 9.57
CA ALA A 21 -1.15 12.15 11.02
C ALA A 21 -0.63 10.76 11.43
N ALA A 22 -0.14 10.64 12.66
CA ALA A 22 0.32 9.35 13.22
C ALA A 22 -0.77 8.26 13.27
N THR A 23 -2.03 8.63 13.07
CA THR A 23 -3.20 7.75 13.03
C THR A 23 -3.72 7.54 11.61
N GLU A 24 -2.94 7.85 10.59
CA GLU A 24 -3.31 7.73 9.18
C GLU A 24 -2.32 6.86 8.40
N VAL A 25 -2.82 6.28 7.32
CA VAL A 25 -2.02 5.60 6.30
C VAL A 25 -2.52 6.03 4.92
N GLU A 26 -1.60 6.22 3.98
CA GLU A 26 -1.94 6.52 2.59
C GLU A 26 -1.89 5.26 1.73
N LEU A 27 -3.06 4.87 1.20
CA LEU A 27 -3.19 3.71 0.34
C LEU A 27 -2.80 4.06 -1.10
N GLY A 28 -1.92 3.26 -1.68
CA GLY A 28 -1.50 3.41 -3.06
C GLY A 28 -0.55 4.59 -3.31
N MET A 29 0.12 5.10 -2.27
CA MET A 29 1.15 6.14 -2.41
C MET A 29 2.22 5.71 -3.42
N GLY A 30 2.64 6.65 -4.27
CA GLY A 30 3.70 6.43 -5.26
C GLY A 30 5.09 6.36 -4.61
N ILE A 31 6.05 5.80 -5.36
CA ILE A 31 7.43 5.59 -4.88
C ILE A 31 8.25 6.90 -4.77
N HIS A 32 7.72 8.02 -5.25
CA HIS A 32 8.32 9.36 -5.13
C HIS A 32 7.41 10.31 -4.34
N ASN A 33 6.60 9.80 -3.42
CA ASN A 33 5.62 10.55 -2.63
C ASN A 33 4.44 11.11 -3.47
N GLU A 34 4.13 10.51 -4.62
CA GLU A 34 2.91 10.86 -5.35
C GLU A 34 1.67 10.44 -4.55
N SER A 35 0.62 11.29 -4.58
CA SER A 35 -0.61 11.01 -3.86
C SER A 35 -1.24 9.69 -4.31
N GLY A 36 -1.65 8.90 -3.32
CA GLY A 36 -2.31 7.62 -3.53
C GLY A 36 -3.80 7.74 -3.77
N MET A 37 -4.50 6.62 -3.61
CA MET A 37 -5.96 6.55 -3.72
C MET A 37 -6.68 7.28 -2.58
N GLY A 38 -6.01 7.45 -1.44
CA GLY A 38 -6.53 8.23 -0.33
C GLY A 38 -5.85 7.93 0.99
N LYS A 39 -6.06 8.86 1.93
CA LYS A 39 -5.64 8.77 3.33
C LYS A 39 -6.78 8.18 4.14
N ILE A 40 -6.50 7.14 4.91
CA ILE A 40 -7.49 6.49 5.77
C ILE A 40 -6.97 6.42 7.21
N PRO A 41 -7.86 6.28 8.21
CA PRO A 41 -7.43 5.93 9.56
C PRO A 41 -6.59 4.66 9.54
N LEU A 42 -5.47 4.65 10.27
CA LEU A 42 -4.54 3.53 10.35
C LEU A 42 -5.26 2.30 10.96
N PRO A 43 -5.51 1.24 10.17
CA PRO A 43 -6.12 0.02 10.68
C PRO A 43 -5.04 -0.91 11.25
N SER A 44 -5.43 -2.11 11.69
CA SER A 44 -4.44 -3.15 11.98
C SER A 44 -3.70 -3.57 10.70
N SER A 45 -2.49 -4.13 10.84
CA SER A 45 -1.72 -4.62 9.68
C SER A 45 -2.48 -5.69 8.89
N ALA A 46 -3.21 -6.57 9.57
CA ALA A 46 -4.03 -7.60 8.93
C ALA A 46 -5.15 -6.99 8.07
N GLU A 47 -5.89 -6.02 8.61
CA GLU A 47 -6.95 -5.31 7.87
C GLU A 47 -6.38 -4.49 6.71
N LEU A 48 -5.19 -3.90 6.87
CA LEU A 48 -4.51 -3.17 5.82
C LEU A 48 -4.14 -4.10 4.64
N VAL A 49 -3.52 -5.24 4.94
CA VAL A 49 -3.13 -6.24 3.94
C VAL A 49 -4.36 -6.82 3.25
N GLU A 50 -5.41 -7.16 3.99
CA GLU A 50 -6.68 -7.63 3.42
C GLU A 50 -7.25 -6.61 2.43
N LYS A 51 -7.33 -5.34 2.84
CA LYS A 51 -7.80 -4.26 1.98
C LYS A 51 -6.91 -4.10 0.73
N MET A 52 -5.59 -4.17 0.87
CA MET A 52 -4.66 -4.07 -0.26
C MET A 52 -4.80 -5.23 -1.24
N LEU A 53 -4.95 -6.46 -0.74
CA LEU A 53 -5.14 -7.64 -1.59
C LEU A 53 -6.48 -7.57 -2.33
N ASN A 54 -7.55 -7.14 -1.66
CA ASN A 54 -8.86 -6.96 -2.30
C ASN A 54 -8.79 -6.01 -3.51
N TYR A 55 -8.06 -4.89 -3.42
CA TYR A 55 -7.85 -4.00 -4.58
C TYR A 55 -7.07 -4.63 -5.75
N ILE A 56 -6.31 -5.70 -5.50
CA ILE A 56 -5.52 -6.40 -6.52
C ILE A 56 -6.31 -7.54 -7.16
N ILE A 57 -7.08 -8.27 -6.35
CA ILE A 57 -7.72 -9.52 -6.76
C ILE A 57 -9.22 -9.39 -7.06
N ASP A 58 -9.86 -8.28 -6.68
CA ASP A 58 -11.29 -8.08 -6.95
C ASP A 58 -11.54 -7.97 -8.46
N THR A 59 -12.14 -9.01 -9.02
CA THR A 59 -12.48 -9.09 -10.44
C THR A 59 -13.70 -8.25 -10.82
N THR A 60 -14.42 -7.69 -9.83
CA THR A 60 -15.63 -6.86 -10.03
C THR A 60 -15.33 -5.36 -10.16
N ASP A 61 -14.14 -4.90 -9.77
CA ASP A 61 -13.70 -3.50 -9.98
C ASP A 61 -13.26 -3.31 -11.44
N THR A 62 -14.12 -2.74 -12.29
CA THR A 62 -13.85 -2.55 -13.72
C THR A 62 -12.64 -1.65 -14.02
N GLU A 63 -12.23 -0.81 -13.06
CA GLU A 63 -11.10 0.10 -13.23
C GLU A 63 -9.76 -0.55 -12.84
N ARG A 64 -9.80 -1.65 -12.07
CA ARG A 64 -8.61 -2.29 -11.46
C ARG A 64 -8.50 -3.81 -11.65
N SER A 65 -9.51 -4.44 -12.22
CA SER A 65 -9.53 -5.87 -12.58
C SER A 65 -8.63 -6.12 -13.80
N PHE A 66 -7.32 -6.14 -13.57
CA PHE A 66 -6.32 -6.33 -14.63
C PHE A 66 -6.02 -7.81 -14.91
N LEU A 67 -6.36 -8.70 -13.97
CA LEU A 67 -6.07 -10.12 -14.04
C LEU A 67 -7.38 -10.93 -13.91
N PRO A 68 -7.59 -11.96 -14.75
CA PRO A 68 -8.81 -12.74 -14.74
C PRO A 68 -8.75 -13.88 -13.70
N TYR A 69 -8.65 -13.55 -12.41
CA TYR A 69 -8.65 -14.56 -11.35
C TYR A 69 -9.95 -15.38 -11.37
N GLU A 70 -9.83 -16.70 -11.37
CA GLU A 70 -11.00 -17.59 -11.38
C GLU A 70 -11.59 -17.77 -9.97
N HIS A 71 -10.81 -17.44 -8.93
CA HIS A 71 -11.19 -17.57 -7.51
C HIS A 71 -11.60 -18.99 -7.10
N ASP A 72 -11.13 -19.99 -7.84
CA ASP A 72 -11.40 -21.41 -7.60
C ASP A 72 -10.29 -22.10 -6.77
N GLY A 73 -9.28 -21.32 -6.36
CA GLY A 73 -8.13 -21.77 -5.59
C GLY A 73 -7.00 -22.41 -6.41
N LYS A 74 -7.07 -22.36 -7.74
CA LYS A 74 -6.03 -22.93 -8.63
C LYS A 74 -5.09 -21.90 -9.25
N ASP A 75 -5.39 -20.61 -9.11
CA ASP A 75 -4.52 -19.53 -9.57
C ASP A 75 -3.16 -19.59 -8.86
N GLU A 76 -2.08 -19.70 -9.63
CA GLU A 76 -0.72 -19.68 -9.13
C GLU A 76 -0.15 -18.26 -9.23
N VAL A 77 0.40 -17.75 -8.13
CA VAL A 77 0.93 -16.38 -8.05
C VAL A 77 2.32 -16.36 -7.44
N ILE A 78 3.11 -15.37 -7.85
CA ILE A 78 4.33 -14.98 -7.14
C ILE A 78 4.00 -13.71 -6.37
N LEU A 79 4.09 -13.76 -5.04
CA LEU A 79 3.89 -12.62 -4.17
C LEU A 79 5.24 -12.00 -3.80
N LEU A 80 5.41 -10.71 -4.11
CA LEU A 80 6.51 -9.90 -3.61
C LEU A 80 5.99 -8.97 -2.52
N VAL A 81 6.43 -9.19 -1.29
CA VAL A 81 6.27 -8.23 -0.19
C VAL A 81 7.48 -7.30 -0.24
N ASN A 82 7.23 -6.01 -0.45
CA ASN A 82 8.29 -5.03 -0.69
C ASN A 82 8.29 -3.95 0.38
N ASN A 83 9.42 -3.79 1.06
CA ASN A 83 9.68 -2.66 1.94
C ASN A 83 10.01 -1.40 1.12
N LEU A 84 9.25 -0.31 1.31
CA LEU A 84 9.53 0.98 0.65
C LEU A 84 10.69 1.76 1.31
N GLY A 85 11.24 1.24 2.42
CA GLY A 85 12.49 1.69 3.04
C GLY A 85 12.37 2.07 4.52
N GLY A 86 11.15 2.37 5.00
CA GLY A 86 10.92 2.85 6.36
C GLY A 86 10.40 1.82 7.36
N ILE A 87 10.11 0.59 6.91
CA ILE A 87 9.57 -0.48 7.76
C ILE A 87 10.71 -1.37 8.27
N SER A 88 10.60 -1.90 9.48
CA SER A 88 11.59 -2.85 9.99
C SER A 88 11.40 -4.26 9.42
N GLU A 89 12.48 -5.05 9.34
CA GLU A 89 12.41 -6.46 8.90
C GLU A 89 11.57 -7.35 9.82
N LEU A 90 11.23 -6.90 11.03
CA LEU A 90 10.33 -7.63 11.94
C LEU A 90 8.85 -7.41 11.56
N GLU A 91 8.53 -6.25 11.00
CA GLU A 91 7.19 -5.89 10.55
C GLU A 91 6.89 -6.43 9.14
N LEU A 92 7.93 -6.69 8.35
CA LEU A 92 7.86 -7.33 7.03
C LEU A 92 7.59 -8.84 7.16
#